data_AF-A0A918EY51-F1
#
_entry.id   AF-A0A918EY51-F1
#
_cell.length_a   1.000
_cell.length_b   1.000
_cell.length_c   1.000
_cell.angle_alpha   90.00
_cell.angle_beta   90.00
_cell.angle_gamma   90.00
#
_symmetry.space_group_name_H-M   'P 1'
#
loop_
_entity.id
_entity.type
_entity.pdbx_description
1 polymer ?
#
loop_
_entity_poly.entity_id
_entity_poly.type
_entity_poly.pdbx_seq_one_letter_code
_entity_poly.pdbx_strand_id
1 'polypeptide(L)'
;MTPVPISTIVFTGGNGCFEMLQSEPMPESRVYAWQEIDRMPLDEVLAVVPAFHPIWTDADPDLIALCDQEAARGNFRAWAKITHHLTVGMKESGRRGVDEDLLRWAYSKLGHRTAA
;
A
#
# COMPACT_ATOMS: atom_id res chain seq x y z
N MET A 1 46.34 1.43 -0.83
CA MET A 1 45.17 1.77 -1.64
C MET A 1 43.95 1.74 -0.74
N THR A 2 43.34 2.90 -0.48
CA THR A 2 42.04 2.96 0.20
C THR A 2 40.94 2.59 -0.80
N PRO A 3 39.95 1.76 -0.43
CA PRO A 3 38.84 1.44 -1.31
C PRO A 3 38.02 2.70 -1.61
N VAL A 4 37.67 2.89 -2.88
CA VAL A 4 36.76 3.97 -3.30
C VAL A 4 35.34 3.54 -2.89
N PRO A 5 34.56 4.38 -2.18
CA PRO A 5 33.20 4.02 -1.82
C PRO A 5 32.34 3.92 -3.08
N ILE A 6 31.60 2.82 -3.18
CA ILE A 6 30.63 2.59 -4.25
C ILE A 6 29.28 3.08 -3.72
N SER A 7 28.67 4.04 -4.42
CA SER A 7 27.34 4.56 -4.07
C SER A 7 26.29 3.96 -4.99
N THR A 8 25.21 3.44 -4.41
CA THR A 8 24.01 3.05 -5.13
C THR A 8 22.96 4.14 -4.97
N ILE A 9 22.35 4.56 -6.08
CA ILE A 9 21.25 5.53 -6.10
C ILE A 9 19.98 4.76 -6.48
N VAL A 10 18.91 4.96 -5.71
CA VAL A 10 17.58 4.39 -5.99
C VAL A 10 16.65 5.53 -6.40
N PHE A 11 16.06 5.41 -7.59
CA PHE A 11 15.01 6.31 -8.06
C PHE A 11 13.65 5.67 -7.82
N THR A 12 12.71 6.42 -7.25
CA THR A 12 11.34 5.96 -7.01
C THR A 12 10.37 7.00 -7.55
N GLY A 13 9.39 6.57 -8.34
CA GLY A 13 8.36 7.44 -8.87
C GLY A 13 7.10 6.66 -9.23
N GLY A 14 6.02 7.40 -9.51
CA GLY A 14 4.78 6.82 -10.02
C GLY A 14 4.80 6.72 -11.56
N ASN A 15 3.61 6.58 -12.14
CA ASN A 15 3.43 6.52 -13.59
C ASN A 15 4.18 7.64 -14.34
N GLY A 16 4.83 7.29 -15.44
CA GLY A 16 5.62 8.25 -16.23
C GLY A 16 7.07 8.43 -15.75
N CYS A 17 7.44 7.90 -14.59
CA CYS A 17 8.79 8.04 -14.05
C CYS A 17 9.82 7.31 -14.91
N PHE A 18 9.47 6.14 -15.45
CA PHE A 18 10.35 5.39 -16.34
C PHE A 18 10.62 6.17 -17.62
N GLU A 19 9.57 6.64 -18.27
CA GLU A 19 9.63 7.37 -19.54
C GLU A 19 10.41 8.67 -19.38
N MET A 20 10.22 9.37 -18.25
CA MET A 20 11.00 10.56 -17.92
C MET A 20 12.48 10.22 -17.75
N LEU A 21 12.83 9.17 -17.01
CA LEU A 21 14.24 8.78 -16.80
C LEU A 21 14.90 8.31 -18.10
N GLN A 22 14.16 7.62 -18.96
CA GLN A 22 14.63 7.18 -20.29
C GLN A 22 14.81 8.35 -21.27
N SER A 23 14.10 9.46 -21.08
CA SER A 23 14.26 10.64 -21.95
C SER A 23 15.57 11.40 -21.73
N GLU A 24 16.29 11.13 -20.64
CA GLU A 24 17.55 11.78 -20.29
C GLU A 24 18.75 10.82 -20.51
N PRO A 25 19.73 11.15 -21.38
CA PRO A 25 20.82 10.22 -21.75
C PRO A 25 21.76 9.83 -20.59
N MET A 26 21.93 10.71 -19.60
CA MET A 26 22.88 10.49 -18.50
C MET A 26 22.33 9.50 -17.44
N PRO A 27 21.05 9.57 -17.03
CA PRO A 27 20.41 8.53 -16.22
C PRO A 27 20.23 7.20 -16.95
N GLU A 28 19.76 7.21 -18.21
CA GLU A 28 19.44 5.99 -18.98
C GLU A 28 20.63 5.01 -19.04
N SER A 29 21.82 5.52 -19.39
CA SER A 29 23.05 4.72 -19.46
C SER A 29 23.54 4.14 -18.11
N ARG A 30 22.94 4.53 -16.98
CA ARG A 30 23.38 4.19 -15.62
C ARG A 30 22.34 3.44 -14.78
N VAL A 31 21.12 3.28 -15.28
CA VAL A 31 20.09 2.46 -14.61
C VAL A 31 20.37 0.99 -14.92
N TYR A 32 20.92 0.28 -13.94
CA TYR A 32 21.25 -1.15 -14.08
C TYR A 32 20.05 -2.08 -13.86
N ALA A 33 19.10 -1.65 -13.03
CA ALA A 33 17.91 -2.42 -12.70
C ALA A 33 16.70 -1.51 -12.64
N TRP A 34 15.63 -1.91 -13.32
CA TRP A 34 14.31 -1.32 -13.19
C TRP A 34 13.40 -2.33 -12.49
N GLN A 35 12.65 -1.87 -11.49
CA GLN A 35 11.68 -2.70 -10.77
C GLN A 35 10.36 -1.94 -10.69
N GLU A 36 9.33 -2.52 -11.29
CA GLU A 36 7.96 -2.04 -11.17
C GLU A 36 7.31 -2.69 -9.94
N ILE A 37 6.72 -1.86 -9.08
CA ILE A 37 5.95 -2.35 -7.92
C ILE A 37 4.48 -2.29 -8.33
N ASP A 38 3.94 -3.46 -8.64
CA ASP A 38 2.57 -3.61 -9.05
C ASP A 38 1.61 -3.77 -7.86
N ARG A 39 0.31 -3.88 -8.16
CA ARG A 39 -0.68 -4.26 -7.15
C ARG A 39 -0.38 -5.66 -6.61
N MET A 40 -0.44 -5.80 -5.29
CA MET A 40 -0.28 -7.11 -4.65
C MET A 40 -1.43 -8.04 -5.09
N PRO A 41 -1.14 -9.29 -5.47
CA PRO A 41 -2.16 -10.32 -5.60
C PRO A 41 -2.73 -10.68 -4.22
N LEU A 42 -3.90 -11.31 -4.20
CA LEU A 42 -4.63 -11.55 -2.95
C LEU A 42 -3.85 -12.39 -1.93
N ASP A 43 -3.09 -13.40 -2.37
CA ASP A 43 -2.23 -14.19 -1.50
C ASP A 43 -1.14 -13.35 -0.82
N GLU A 44 -0.55 -12.41 -1.54
CA GLU A 44 0.40 -11.44 -0.96
C GLU A 44 -0.31 -10.47 -0.02
N VAL A 45 -1.51 -9.98 -0.37
CA VAL A 45 -2.33 -9.13 0.53
C VAL A 45 -2.58 -9.84 1.86
N LEU A 46 -2.99 -11.10 1.84
CA LEU A 46 -3.29 -11.90 3.04
C LEU A 46 -2.05 -12.11 3.92
N ALA A 47 -0.84 -12.10 3.34
CA ALA A 47 0.41 -12.21 4.09
C ALA A 47 0.91 -10.84 4.60
N VAL A 48 0.89 -9.83 3.74
CA VAL A 48 1.50 -8.52 3.98
C VAL A 48 0.63 -7.65 4.88
N VAL A 49 -0.68 -7.61 4.67
CA VAL A 49 -1.56 -6.72 5.44
C VAL A 49 -1.49 -7.00 6.94
N PRO A 50 -1.66 -8.25 7.43
CA PRO A 50 -1.50 -8.56 8.85
C PRO A 50 -0.10 -8.26 9.38
N ALA A 51 0.94 -8.49 8.57
CA ALA A 51 2.33 -8.28 8.99
C ALA A 51 2.70 -6.79 9.21
N PHE A 52 2.11 -5.88 8.44
CA PHE A 52 2.41 -4.45 8.49
C PHE A 52 1.36 -3.61 9.22
N HIS A 53 0.16 -4.15 9.43
CA HIS A 53 -0.97 -3.43 10.03
C HIS A 53 -1.57 -4.24 11.20
N PRO A 54 -1.13 -3.99 12.45
CA PRO A 54 -1.46 -4.83 13.60
C PRO A 54 -2.95 -5.02 13.92
N ILE A 55 -3.84 -4.14 13.43
CA ILE A 55 -5.29 -4.31 13.62
C ILE A 55 -5.87 -5.49 12.84
N TRP A 56 -5.11 -6.03 11.88
CA TRP A 56 -5.50 -7.14 11.00
C TRP A 56 -4.88 -8.48 11.39
N THR A 57 -3.99 -8.53 12.39
CA THR A 57 -3.25 -9.75 12.77
C THR A 57 -4.17 -10.94 13.04
N ASP A 58 -5.28 -10.69 13.73
CA ASP A 58 -6.25 -11.72 14.11
C ASP A 58 -7.57 -11.61 13.30
N ALA A 59 -7.57 -10.83 12.21
CA ALA A 59 -8.74 -10.67 11.36
C ALA A 59 -8.97 -11.93 10.51
N ASP A 60 -10.24 -12.23 10.24
CA ASP A 60 -10.62 -13.30 9.32
C ASP A 60 -10.04 -13.02 7.92
N PRO A 61 -9.30 -13.96 7.29
CA PRO A 61 -8.81 -13.81 5.93
C PRO A 61 -9.90 -13.45 4.91
N ASP A 62 -11.13 -13.94 5.08
CA ASP A 62 -12.24 -13.61 4.18
C ASP A 62 -12.65 -12.13 4.30
N LEU A 63 -12.52 -11.57 5.51
CA LEU A 63 -12.78 -10.15 5.76
C LEU A 63 -11.70 -9.25 5.12
N ILE A 64 -10.43 -9.69 5.16
CA ILE A 64 -9.33 -9.03 4.47
C ILE A 64 -9.55 -9.08 2.96
N ALA A 65 -9.93 -10.25 2.42
CA ALA A 65 -10.19 -10.44 1.00
C ALA A 65 -11.34 -9.56 0.50
N LEU A 66 -12.45 -9.51 1.25
CA LEU A 66 -13.57 -8.62 0.95
C LEU A 66 -13.12 -7.15 0.93
N CYS A 67 -12.31 -6.73 1.91
CA CYS A 67 -11.81 -5.37 1.96
C CYS A 67 -10.86 -5.02 0.81
N ASP A 68 -10.04 -5.98 0.39
CA ASP A 68 -9.23 -5.79 -0.80
C ASP A 68 -10.10 -5.60 -2.05
N GLN A 69 -11.07 -6.48 -2.26
CA GLN A 69 -11.96 -6.45 -3.42
C GLN A 69 -12.72 -5.13 -3.54
N GLU A 70 -13.28 -4.67 -2.42
CA GLU A 70 -14.17 -3.50 -2.38
C GLU A 70 -13.41 -2.16 -2.42
N ALA A 71 -12.25 -2.06 -1.78
CA ALA A 71 -11.61 -0.77 -1.53
C ALA A 71 -10.11 -0.69 -1.88
N ALA A 72 -9.31 -1.69 -1.50
CA ALA A 72 -7.86 -1.56 -1.55
C ALA A 72 -7.23 -2.04 -2.88
N ARG A 73 -7.77 -3.10 -3.47
CA ARG A 73 -7.39 -3.70 -4.76
C ARG A 73 -5.87 -3.90 -4.89
N GLY A 74 -5.25 -4.52 -3.89
CA GLY A 74 -3.81 -4.76 -3.85
C GLY A 74 -2.94 -3.52 -3.68
N ASN A 75 -3.53 -2.32 -3.51
CA ASN A 75 -2.77 -1.08 -3.36
C ASN A 75 -2.40 -0.84 -1.89
N PHE A 76 -1.12 -0.96 -1.56
CA PHE A 76 -0.63 -0.82 -0.19
C PHE A 76 -0.91 0.58 0.43
N ARG A 77 -0.90 1.65 -0.39
CA ARG A 77 -1.28 2.99 0.08
C ARG A 77 -2.77 3.07 0.44
N ALA A 78 -3.64 2.41 -0.31
CA ALA A 78 -5.06 2.32 0.01
C ALA A 78 -5.27 1.55 1.32
N TRP A 79 -4.54 0.44 1.52
CA TRP A 79 -4.52 -0.31 2.79
C TRP A 79 -4.13 0.54 3.99
N ALA A 80 -3.07 1.34 3.88
CA ALA A 80 -2.67 2.26 4.95
C ALA A 80 -3.77 3.28 5.28
N LYS A 81 -4.46 3.81 4.26
CA LYS A 81 -5.57 4.77 4.46
C LYS A 81 -6.79 4.12 5.12
N ILE A 82 -7.19 2.93 4.66
CA ILE A 82 -8.31 2.17 5.25
C ILE A 82 -7.98 1.86 6.72
N THR A 83 -6.80 1.32 6.98
CA THR A 83 -6.29 0.98 8.33
C THR A 83 -6.32 2.19 9.25
N HIS A 84 -5.93 3.37 8.77
CA HIS A 84 -6.00 4.60 9.55
C HIS A 84 -7.44 4.91 10.00
N HIS A 85 -8.42 4.86 9.09
CA HIS A 85 -9.83 5.10 9.43
C HIS A 85 -10.36 4.05 10.40
N LEU A 86 -10.07 2.77 10.18
CA LEU A 86 -10.49 1.69 11.07
C LEU A 86 -9.89 1.87 12.47
N THR A 87 -8.61 2.23 12.58
CA THR A 87 -7.96 2.47 13.88
C THR A 87 -8.67 3.58 14.66
N VAL A 88 -9.07 4.66 13.98
CA VAL A 88 -9.86 5.74 14.60
C VAL A 88 -11.22 5.23 15.06
N GLY A 89 -11.95 4.52 14.19
CA GLY A 89 -13.27 3.96 14.51
C GLY A 89 -13.24 2.94 15.65
N MET A 90 -12.21 2.10 15.72
CA MET A 90 -12.01 1.15 16.82
C MET A 90 -11.80 1.86 18.15
N LYS A 91 -10.99 2.93 18.16
CA LYS A 91 -10.73 3.72 19.36
C LYS A 91 -12.00 4.42 19.86
N GLU A 92 -12.80 4.97 18.96
CA GLU A 92 -14.05 5.66 19.30
C GLU A 92 -15.16 4.72 19.78
N SER A 93 -15.21 3.50 19.23
CA SER A 93 -16.24 2.50 19.56
C SER A 93 -15.84 1.50 20.66
N GLY A 94 -14.57 1.47 21.07
CA GLY A 94 -14.05 0.50 22.04
C GLY A 94 -13.92 -0.94 21.49
N ARG A 95 -13.94 -1.11 20.16
CA ARG A 95 -13.77 -2.43 19.51
C ARG A 95 -12.32 -2.91 19.61
N ARG A 96 -12.16 -4.23 19.78
CA ARG A 96 -10.83 -4.88 19.90
C ARG A 96 -10.34 -5.54 18.61
N GLY A 97 -11.20 -5.69 17.61
CA GLY A 97 -10.88 -6.28 16.32
C GLY A 97 -11.66 -5.61 15.20
N VAL A 98 -11.27 -5.92 13.96
CA VAL A 98 -11.98 -5.49 12.76
C VAL A 98 -13.12 -6.47 12.50
N ASP A 99 -14.30 -5.93 12.23
CA ASP A 99 -15.50 -6.68 11.84
C ASP A 99 -16.19 -6.02 10.64
N GLU A 100 -17.19 -6.70 10.08
CA GLU A 100 -17.91 -6.21 8.91
C GLU A 100 -18.60 -4.86 9.13
N ASP A 101 -19.15 -4.62 10.32
CA ASP A 101 -19.85 -3.36 10.63
C ASP A 101 -18.89 -2.18 10.60
N LEU A 102 -17.71 -2.36 11.18
CA LEU A 102 -16.65 -1.35 11.17
C LEU A 102 -16.13 -1.11 9.74
N LEU A 103 -16.01 -2.16 8.92
CA LEU A 103 -15.65 -2.03 7.51
C LEU A 103 -16.68 -1.22 6.73
N ARG A 104 -17.98 -1.53 6.87
CA ARG A 104 -19.06 -0.77 6.23
C ARG A 104 -19.02 0.70 6.66
N TRP A 105 -18.78 0.96 7.94
CA TRP A 105 -18.58 2.32 8.43
C TRP A 105 -17.37 3.00 7.77
N ALA A 106 -16.23 2.32 7.67
CA ALA A 106 -15.03 2.88 7.05
C ALA A 106 -15.24 3.17 5.55
N TYR A 107 -15.92 2.29 4.81
CA TYR A 107 -16.28 2.53 3.41
C TYR A 107 -17.14 3.78 3.24
N SER A 108 -18.07 4.03 4.16
CA SER A 108 -18.87 5.28 4.16
C SER A 108 -17.97 6.52 4.24
N LYS A 109 -16.86 6.47 4.99
CA LYS A 109 -15.90 7.58 5.12
C LYS A 109 -14.99 7.73 3.90
N LEU A 110 -14.70 6.63 3.20
CA LEU A 110 -13.86 6.63 2.01
C LEU A 110 -14.59 7.17 0.77
N GLY A 111 -15.91 6.95 0.68
CA GLY A 111 -16.77 7.37 -0.43
C GLY A 111 -17.02 8.88 -0.55
N HIS A 112 -16.51 9.71 0.37
CA HIS A 112 -16.76 11.17 0.38
C HIS A 112 -15.68 12.04 -0.28
N ARG A 113 -14.72 11.46 -1.01
CA ARG A 113 -13.78 12.24 -1.83
C ARG A 113 -14.11 12.11 -3.32
N THR A 114 -15.14 12.83 -3.75
CA THR A 114 -15.23 13.28 -5.14
C THR A 114 -14.00 14.12 -5.42
N ALA A 115 -13.19 13.72 -6.40
CA ALA A 115 -12.11 14.53 -6.90
C ALA A 115 -12.67 15.88 -7.38
N ALA A 116 -12.06 16.97 -6.90
CA ALA A 116 -12.21 18.30 -7.48
C ALA A 116 -11.39 18.38 -8.77
#